data_AF-A0A1W9URC2-F1
#
_entry.id   AF-A0A1W9URC2-F1
#
_cell.length_a   1.000
_cell.length_b   1.000
_cell.length_c   1.000
_cell.angle_alpha   90.00
_cell.angle_beta   90.00
_cell.angle_gamma   90.00
#
_symmetry.space_group_name_H-M   'P 1'
#
loop_
_entity.id
_entity.type
_entity.pdbx_description
1 polymer ?
#
loop_
_entity_poly.entity_id
_entity_poly.type
_entity_poly.pdbx_seq_one_letter_code
_entity_poly.pdbx_strand_id
1 'polypeptide(L)'
;MNNTESRSSIMKGITALVETLSAGYNLAVKRIWLIFIPMALDIYLWLGPRLSIRPLTGFLLKLWLPSEQIPAELQSFLDLNRQFLETMGQEVNLFSLLSSNLMGMPSYLTGGVPEGITASSITWGESGSVLVVLALIPLLLAAGLFLGSIYLGAIAQVTRSGTVNLNHLIRRVWRYWLLILLFGVLLIVVFSIVGLPVFMLVALLEIFSSTVARFVLLGAGGLLMWALFHLFFVPHAIVIGESNLLPAVWNSMIVVGRNFWSTLGLIILMNLIQSGFTVIWDNLSVNAPLTALSIAGNAFIGTGLAAASLVFYRDRLAQWQAWLEQVQAAQTANEEQE
;
A
#
# COMPACT_ATOMS: atom_id res chain seq x y z
N MET A 1 -36.20 -2.71 -13.24
CA MET A 1 -35.61 -2.94 -11.90
C MET A 1 -36.28 -1.96 -10.94
N ASN A 2 -37.05 -2.46 -9.96
CA ASN A 2 -37.95 -1.62 -9.15
C ASN A 2 -37.13 -0.81 -8.12
N ASN A 3 -37.52 0.45 -7.87
CA ASN A 3 -36.76 1.39 -7.03
C ASN A 3 -36.56 0.90 -5.58
N THR A 4 -37.44 0.00 -5.12
CA THR A 4 -37.39 -0.67 -3.80
C THR A 4 -36.33 -1.77 -3.72
N GLU A 5 -36.14 -2.58 -4.77
CA GLU A 5 -35.13 -3.64 -4.81
C GLU A 5 -33.71 -3.08 -4.89
N SER A 6 -33.52 -2.01 -5.67
CA SER A 6 -32.24 -1.29 -5.76
C SER A 6 -31.82 -0.72 -4.40
N ARG A 7 -32.76 -0.07 -3.69
CA ARG A 7 -32.51 0.45 -2.33
C ARG A 7 -32.18 -0.65 -1.33
N SER A 8 -32.87 -1.80 -1.38
CA SER A 8 -32.58 -2.94 -0.50
C SER A 8 -31.17 -3.51 -0.73
N SER A 9 -30.75 -3.63 -1.99
CA SER A 9 -29.41 -4.11 -2.34
C SER A 9 -28.30 -3.17 -1.86
N ILE A 10 -28.47 -1.85 -2.07
CA ILE A 10 -27.51 -0.84 -1.63
C ILE A 10 -27.38 -0.83 -0.10
N MET A 11 -28.50 -0.87 0.63
CA MET A 11 -28.47 -0.90 2.10
C MET A 11 -27.75 -2.15 2.62
N LYS A 12 -27.99 -3.33 2.02
CA LYS A 12 -27.26 -4.56 2.39
C LYS A 12 -25.74 -4.42 2.19
N GLY A 13 -25.33 -3.79 1.08
CA GLY A 13 -23.91 -3.53 0.81
C GLY A 13 -23.25 -2.62 1.85
N ILE A 14 -23.92 -1.52 2.21
CA ILE A 14 -23.42 -0.57 3.22
C ILE A 14 -23.33 -1.25 4.60
N THR A 15 -24.38 -1.97 5.02
CA THR A 15 -24.37 -2.69 6.30
C THR A 15 -23.22 -3.68 6.37
N ALA A 16 -22.98 -4.45 5.31
CA ALA A 16 -21.87 -5.40 5.25
C ALA A 16 -20.48 -4.73 5.38
N LEU A 17 -20.31 -3.54 4.80
CA LEU A 17 -19.06 -2.77 4.93
C LEU A 17 -18.87 -2.24 6.36
N VAL A 18 -19.93 -1.75 6.99
CA VAL A 18 -19.90 -1.28 8.39
C VAL A 18 -19.61 -2.45 9.34
N GLU A 19 -20.22 -3.62 9.12
CA GLU A 19 -19.93 -4.83 9.88
C GLU A 19 -18.47 -5.27 9.73
N THR A 20 -17.93 -5.21 8.51
CA THR A 20 -16.52 -5.51 8.21
C THR A 20 -15.57 -4.57 8.96
N LEU A 21 -15.83 -3.26 8.90
CA LEU A 21 -15.05 -2.25 9.63
C LEU A 21 -15.15 -2.49 11.14
N SER A 22 -16.36 -2.66 11.66
CA SER A 22 -16.60 -2.95 13.08
C SER A 22 -15.86 -4.20 13.53
N ALA A 23 -15.83 -5.27 12.74
CA ALA A 23 -15.06 -6.47 13.03
C ALA A 23 -13.55 -6.21 13.10
N GLY A 24 -13.01 -5.42 12.16
CA GLY A 24 -11.60 -5.00 12.16
C GLY A 24 -11.21 -4.19 13.40
N TYR A 25 -12.01 -3.19 13.76
CA TYR A 25 -11.78 -2.37 14.96
C TYR A 25 -11.94 -3.18 16.26
N ASN A 26 -12.94 -4.06 16.33
CA ASN A 26 -13.11 -4.95 17.47
C ASN A 26 -11.89 -5.87 17.67
N LEU A 27 -11.26 -6.30 16.58
CA LEU A 27 -10.02 -7.07 16.62
C LEU A 27 -8.86 -6.22 17.15
N ALA A 28 -8.71 -4.98 16.65
CA ALA A 28 -7.68 -4.05 17.12
C ALA A 28 -7.84 -3.72 18.62
N VAL A 29 -9.05 -3.45 19.10
CA VAL A 29 -9.34 -3.15 20.52
C VAL A 29 -9.02 -4.37 21.41
N LYS A 30 -9.46 -5.56 21.02
CA LYS A 30 -9.21 -6.80 21.79
C LYS A 30 -7.75 -7.24 21.79
N ARG A 31 -6.93 -6.69 20.88
CA ARG A 31 -5.52 -7.02 20.70
C ARG A 31 -4.71 -5.74 20.51
N ILE A 32 -4.83 -4.82 21.47
CA ILE A 32 -4.20 -3.49 21.42
C ILE A 32 -2.70 -3.55 21.16
N TRP A 33 -2.04 -4.64 21.55
CA TRP A 33 -0.61 -4.83 21.30
C TRP A 33 -0.22 -4.86 19.81
N LEU A 34 -1.16 -5.13 18.89
CA LEU A 34 -0.92 -5.08 17.44
C LEU A 34 -0.52 -3.67 16.97
N ILE A 35 -0.95 -2.62 17.68
CA ILE A 35 -0.60 -1.23 17.33
C ILE A 35 0.87 -0.92 17.63
N PHE A 36 1.54 -1.69 18.50
CA PHE A 36 2.92 -1.41 18.88
C PHE A 36 3.88 -1.44 17.69
N ILE A 37 3.62 -2.28 16.67
CA ILE A 37 4.49 -2.38 15.50
C ILE A 37 4.48 -1.08 14.68
N PRO A 38 3.32 -0.59 14.17
CA PRO A 38 3.27 0.69 13.46
C PRO A 38 3.63 1.87 14.36
N MET A 39 3.23 1.84 15.64
CA MET A 39 3.56 2.91 16.59
C MET A 39 5.08 3.02 16.83
N ALA A 40 5.78 1.90 17.02
CA ALA A 40 7.22 1.90 17.21
C ALA A 40 7.96 2.37 15.95
N LEU A 41 7.48 2.00 14.77
CA LEU A 41 8.02 2.52 13.51
C LEU A 41 7.83 4.03 13.41
N ASP A 42 6.64 4.56 13.70
CA ASP A 42 6.39 6.00 13.67
C ASP A 42 7.22 6.74 14.73
N ILE A 43 7.37 6.20 15.94
CA ILE A 43 8.27 6.78 16.95
C ILE A 43 9.72 6.80 16.44
N TYR A 44 10.17 5.74 15.75
CA TYR A 44 11.48 5.72 15.11
C TYR A 44 11.60 6.76 13.99
N LEU A 45 10.58 6.93 13.14
CA LEU A 45 10.58 7.96 12.10
C LEU A 45 10.55 9.39 12.67
N TRP A 46 9.97 9.55 13.87
CA TRP A 46 9.90 10.82 14.58
C TRP A 46 11.22 11.20 15.25
N LEU A 47 11.76 10.31 16.08
CA LEU A 47 12.91 10.57 16.96
C LEU A 47 14.23 10.03 16.42
N GLY A 48 14.16 9.04 15.52
CA GLY A 48 15.33 8.36 14.95
C GLY A 48 16.04 9.20 13.90
N PRO A 49 17.21 8.73 13.42
CA PRO A 49 18.02 9.49 12.46
C PRO A 49 17.30 9.65 11.12
N ARG A 50 17.65 10.72 10.40
CA ARG A 50 17.13 10.99 9.06
C ARG A 50 18.20 10.68 8.02
N LEU A 51 17.79 9.96 6.98
CA LEU A 51 18.63 9.68 5.81
C LEU A 51 18.05 10.40 4.60
N SER A 52 18.69 11.50 4.20
CA SER A 52 18.23 12.32 3.07
C SER A 52 18.59 11.71 1.72
N ILE A 53 17.74 11.95 0.71
CA ILE A 53 18.03 11.59 -0.69
C ILE A 53 18.70 12.73 -1.49
N ARG A 54 19.15 13.81 -0.84
CA ARG A 54 19.89 14.92 -1.46
C ARG A 54 20.98 14.49 -2.46
N PRO A 55 21.82 13.47 -2.18
CA PRO A 55 22.83 13.04 -3.14
C PRO A 55 22.23 12.54 -4.46
N LEU A 56 21.07 11.88 -4.43
CA LEU A 56 20.34 11.43 -5.61
C LEU A 56 19.74 12.59 -6.38
N THR A 57 19.06 13.51 -5.69
CA THR A 57 18.42 14.65 -6.36
C THR A 57 19.48 15.57 -6.97
N GLY A 58 20.60 15.81 -6.28
CA GLY A 58 21.76 16.52 -6.82
C GLY A 58 22.38 15.83 -8.05
N PHE A 59 22.44 14.50 -8.08
CA PHE A 59 22.89 13.75 -9.25
C PHE A 59 21.90 13.88 -10.42
N LEU A 60 20.60 13.75 -10.17
CA LEU A 60 19.56 13.90 -11.19
C LEU A 60 19.58 15.31 -11.79
N LEU A 61 19.74 16.35 -10.97
CA LEU A 61 19.88 17.73 -11.43
C LEU A 61 21.07 17.90 -12.39
N LYS A 62 22.20 17.24 -12.12
CA LYS A 62 23.37 17.27 -13.00
C LYS A 62 23.16 16.49 -14.30
N LEU A 63 22.39 15.39 -14.25
CA LEU A 63 22.13 14.56 -15.42
C LEU A 63 21.07 15.16 -16.36
N TRP A 64 20.04 15.80 -15.79
CA TRP A 64 18.89 16.33 -16.54
C TRP A 64 19.02 17.79 -16.96
N LEU A 65 19.91 18.58 -16.35
CA LEU A 65 20.10 20.00 -16.70
C LEU A 65 21.55 20.34 -17.12
N PRO A 66 22.02 19.90 -18.30
CA PRO A 66 23.22 20.45 -18.90
C PRO A 66 23.02 21.96 -19.18
N SER A 67 23.89 22.80 -18.64
CA SER A 67 23.66 24.22 -18.43
C SER A 67 23.77 25.15 -19.65
N GLU A 68 23.91 24.67 -20.88
CA GLU A 68 24.49 25.54 -21.92
C GLU A 68 23.54 26.10 -22.99
N GLN A 69 22.29 25.65 -23.14
CA GLN A 69 21.40 26.17 -24.20
C GLN A 69 19.92 25.86 -23.96
N ILE A 70 19.35 26.38 -22.86
CA ILE A 70 17.94 26.15 -22.53
C ILE A 70 17.12 27.35 -23.01
N PRO A 71 16.15 27.16 -23.94
CA PRO A 71 15.23 28.21 -24.40
C PRO A 71 14.52 28.88 -23.23
N ALA A 72 14.30 30.20 -23.32
CA ALA A 72 13.69 30.98 -22.23
C ALA A 72 12.30 30.47 -21.81
N GLU A 73 11.53 29.87 -22.73
CA GLU A 73 10.23 29.26 -22.41
C GLU A 73 10.34 28.02 -21.52
N LEU A 74 11.47 27.31 -21.54
CA LEU A 74 11.70 26.08 -20.77
C LEU A 74 12.37 26.35 -19.42
N GLN A 75 12.98 27.54 -19.24
CA GLN A 75 13.67 27.92 -18.00
C GLN A 75 12.73 27.91 -16.78
N SER A 76 11.52 28.48 -16.91
CA SER A 76 10.53 28.51 -15.82
C SER A 76 10.08 27.11 -15.40
N PHE A 77 9.89 26.20 -16.36
CA PHE A 77 9.58 24.80 -16.10
C PHE A 77 10.74 24.10 -15.38
N LEU A 78 11.98 24.36 -15.81
CA LEU A 78 13.17 23.74 -15.22
C LEU A 78 13.49 24.25 -13.82
N ASP A 79 13.28 25.54 -13.55
CA ASP A 79 13.43 26.11 -12.21
C ASP A 79 12.41 25.51 -11.24
N LEU A 80 11.16 25.33 -11.68
CA LEU A 80 10.14 24.63 -10.90
C LEU A 80 10.54 23.18 -10.59
N ASN A 81 11.06 22.44 -11.59
CA ASN A 81 11.53 21.07 -11.39
C ASN A 81 12.79 21.01 -10.50
N ARG A 82 13.69 22.00 -10.61
CA ARG A 82 14.87 22.11 -9.74
C ARG A 82 14.44 22.35 -8.29
N GLN A 83 13.57 23.32 -8.06
CA GLN A 83 13.05 23.62 -6.73
C GLN A 83 12.34 22.39 -6.14
N PHE A 84 11.52 21.69 -6.95
CA PHE A 84 10.86 20.47 -6.53
C PHE A 84 11.87 19.37 -6.12
N LEU A 85 12.90 19.11 -6.92
CA LEU A 85 13.93 18.10 -6.62
C LEU A 85 14.78 18.49 -5.40
N GLU A 86 15.05 19.77 -5.21
CA GLU A 86 15.73 20.28 -4.02
C GLU A 86 14.87 20.04 -2.77
N THR A 87 13.61 20.49 -2.77
CA THR A 87 12.66 20.27 -1.67
C THR A 87 12.52 18.78 -1.34
N MET A 88 12.29 17.93 -2.36
CA MET A 88 12.24 16.47 -2.18
C MET A 88 13.52 15.91 -1.56
N GLY A 89 14.69 16.40 -1.98
CA GLY A 89 15.97 16.03 -1.39
C GLY A 89 16.03 16.30 0.12
N GLN A 90 15.50 17.44 0.55
CA GLN A 90 15.55 17.88 1.95
C GLN A 90 14.49 17.20 2.83
N GLU A 91 13.29 16.97 2.31
CA GLU A 91 12.14 16.52 3.10
C GLU A 91 12.00 15.00 3.16
N VAL A 92 12.44 14.27 2.12
CA VAL A 92 12.30 12.82 2.07
C VAL A 92 13.32 12.15 2.99
N ASN A 93 12.81 11.49 4.03
CA ASN A 93 13.58 10.57 4.86
C ASN A 93 13.54 9.17 4.25
N LEU A 94 14.66 8.64 3.77
CA LEU A 94 14.75 7.32 3.15
C LEU A 94 14.34 6.18 4.10
N PHE A 95 14.44 6.36 5.42
CA PHE A 95 13.91 5.39 6.38
C PHE A 95 12.38 5.27 6.33
N SER A 96 11.67 6.21 5.71
CA SER A 96 10.24 6.06 5.45
C SER A 96 9.93 4.86 4.58
N LEU A 97 10.90 4.33 3.80
CA LEU A 97 10.74 3.07 3.06
C LEU A 97 10.54 1.85 3.96
N LEU A 98 10.85 1.94 5.26
CA LEU A 98 10.49 0.92 6.25
C LEU A 98 8.99 0.84 6.50
N SER A 99 8.25 1.91 6.21
CA SER A 99 6.78 1.90 6.22
C SER A 99 6.28 1.18 4.98
N SER A 100 5.77 -0.04 5.17
CA SER A 100 5.21 -0.81 4.06
C SER A 100 3.75 -0.41 3.81
N ASN A 101 3.55 0.80 3.27
CA ASN A 101 2.21 1.28 2.86
C ASN A 101 1.55 0.31 1.87
N LEU A 102 2.35 -0.35 1.02
CA LEU A 102 1.90 -1.40 0.09
C LEU A 102 1.26 -2.62 0.80
N MET A 103 1.60 -2.86 2.06
CA MET A 103 1.02 -3.91 2.89
C MET A 103 -0.09 -3.40 3.82
N GLY A 104 -0.55 -2.16 3.65
CA GLY A 104 -1.53 -1.56 4.55
C GLY A 104 -1.00 -1.36 5.98
N MET A 105 0.33 -1.36 6.17
CA MET A 105 0.93 -0.97 7.44
C MET A 105 0.79 0.55 7.58
N PRO A 106 0.04 1.03 8.59
CA PRO A 106 -0.16 2.45 8.75
C PRO A 106 1.11 3.12 9.27
N SER A 107 1.42 4.29 8.71
CA SER A 107 2.49 5.14 9.20
C SER A 107 2.18 6.59 8.88
N TYR A 108 2.11 7.41 9.93
CA TYR A 108 1.71 8.82 9.84
C TYR A 108 2.82 9.68 9.24
N LEU A 109 4.07 9.40 9.61
CA LEU A 109 5.23 10.23 9.29
C LEU A 109 5.88 9.93 7.93
N THR A 110 5.21 9.13 7.10
CA THR A 110 5.68 8.79 5.75
C THR A 110 5.65 9.96 4.78
N GLY A 111 4.69 10.87 4.97
CA GLY A 111 4.57 12.13 4.24
C GLY A 111 5.50 13.25 4.76
N GLY A 112 6.32 12.96 5.77
CA GLY A 112 7.15 13.96 6.44
C GLY A 112 6.72 14.17 7.89
N VAL A 113 7.52 14.94 8.64
CA VAL A 113 7.13 15.41 9.98
C VAL A 113 6.46 16.78 9.80
N PRO A 114 5.25 17.01 10.35
CA PRO A 114 4.56 18.29 10.24
C PRO A 114 5.43 19.49 10.65
N GLU A 115 5.21 20.63 9.98
CA GLU A 115 5.90 21.88 10.26
C GLU A 115 5.70 22.31 11.73
N GLY A 116 6.79 22.73 12.39
CA GLY A 116 6.76 23.16 13.80
C GLY A 116 7.10 22.08 14.82
N ILE A 117 7.18 20.81 14.42
CA ILE A 117 7.67 19.73 15.27
C ILE A 117 9.20 19.63 15.11
N THR A 118 9.93 19.64 16.22
CA THR A 118 11.37 19.35 16.22
C THR A 118 11.59 17.89 15.82
N ALA A 119 11.86 17.66 14.54
CA ALA A 119 12.38 16.40 14.10
C ALA A 119 13.86 16.28 14.46
N SER A 120 14.37 15.04 14.53
CA SER A 120 15.80 14.83 14.75
C SER A 120 16.64 15.58 13.70
N SER A 121 17.61 16.37 14.17
CA SER A 121 18.58 17.06 13.33
C SER A 121 19.74 16.15 12.91
N ILE A 122 19.73 14.88 13.34
CA ILE A 122 20.74 13.87 13.03
C ILE A 122 20.55 13.44 11.58
N THR A 123 21.07 14.26 10.68
CA THR A 123 21.32 13.90 9.29
C THR A 123 22.61 13.11 9.27
N TRP A 124 22.57 11.87 8.77
CA TRP A 124 23.81 11.18 8.40
C TRP A 124 24.52 12.10 7.39
N GLY A 125 25.69 12.61 7.78
CA GLY A 125 26.33 13.79 7.21
C GLY A 125 26.45 13.80 5.68
N GLU A 126 26.56 15.00 5.11
CA GLU A 126 26.49 15.34 3.67
C GLU A 126 27.55 14.71 2.74
N SER A 127 28.19 13.61 3.13
CA SER A 127 29.06 12.82 2.26
C SER A 127 28.69 11.34 2.31
N GLY A 128 28.13 10.80 1.23
CA GLY A 128 27.93 9.35 1.15
C GLY A 128 27.32 8.89 -0.17
N SER A 129 28.01 9.12 -1.29
CA SER A 129 27.84 8.50 -2.62
C SER A 129 26.41 8.13 -3.09
N VAL A 130 26.02 8.62 -4.27
CA VAL A 130 24.81 8.17 -5.02
C VAL A 130 24.63 6.66 -5.00
N LEU A 131 25.73 5.90 -5.14
CA LEU A 131 25.71 4.44 -5.13
C LEU A 131 25.25 3.84 -3.80
N VAL A 132 25.61 4.46 -2.67
CA VAL A 132 25.18 4.02 -1.34
C VAL A 132 23.68 4.22 -1.19
N VAL A 133 23.17 5.40 -1.58
CA VAL A 133 21.72 5.67 -1.51
C VAL A 133 20.95 4.71 -2.44
N LEU A 134 21.44 4.48 -3.67
CA LEU A 134 20.85 3.51 -4.58
C LEU A 134 20.87 2.07 -4.04
N ALA A 135 21.92 1.66 -3.33
CA ALA A 135 22.00 0.34 -2.70
C ALA A 135 21.10 0.22 -1.47
N LEU A 136 20.89 1.31 -0.72
CA LEU A 136 20.04 1.31 0.46
C LEU A 136 18.54 1.24 0.14
N ILE A 137 18.09 1.79 -1.00
CA ILE A 137 16.68 1.73 -1.42
C ILE A 137 16.13 0.29 -1.42
N PRO A 138 16.69 -0.68 -2.17
CA PRO A 138 16.15 -2.04 -2.19
C PRO A 138 16.29 -2.74 -0.84
N LEU A 139 17.34 -2.44 -0.06
CA LEU A 139 17.52 -3.01 1.28
C LEU A 139 16.45 -2.52 2.26
N LEU A 140 16.17 -1.22 2.28
CA LEU A 140 15.16 -0.62 3.15
C LEU A 140 13.75 -1.02 2.71
N LEU A 141 13.48 -1.11 1.41
CA LEU A 141 12.24 -1.68 0.91
C LEU A 141 12.06 -3.13 1.35
N ALA A 142 13.09 -3.97 1.20
CA ALA A 142 13.02 -5.36 1.63
C ALA A 142 12.84 -5.47 3.16
N ALA A 143 13.49 -4.62 3.95
CA ALA A 143 13.33 -4.56 5.40
C ALA A 143 11.92 -4.08 5.80
N GLY A 144 11.39 -3.04 5.13
CA GLY A 144 10.01 -2.59 5.32
C GLY A 144 9.01 -3.67 4.96
N LEU A 145 9.25 -4.40 3.87
CA LEU A 145 8.43 -5.56 3.51
C LEU A 145 8.48 -6.65 4.59
N PHE A 146 9.63 -6.85 5.24
CA PHE A 146 9.77 -7.82 6.32
C PHE A 146 8.95 -7.40 7.55
N LEU A 147 9.03 -6.13 7.96
CA LEU A 147 8.22 -5.57 9.04
C LEU A 147 6.72 -5.65 8.73
N GLY A 148 6.31 -5.29 7.52
CA GLY A 148 4.93 -5.41 7.07
C GLY A 148 4.46 -6.87 7.05
N SER A 149 5.33 -7.84 6.74
CA SER A 149 5.01 -9.28 6.79
C SER A 149 4.81 -9.79 8.22
N ILE A 150 5.61 -9.31 9.18
CA ILE A 150 5.39 -9.58 10.61
C ILE A 150 4.02 -9.04 11.03
N TYR A 151 3.76 -7.78 10.70
CA TYR A 151 2.54 -7.06 11.06
C TYR A 151 1.27 -7.72 10.46
N LEU A 152 1.22 -7.87 9.14
CA LEU A 152 0.10 -8.54 8.46
C LEU A 152 -0.05 -9.99 8.91
N GLY A 153 1.06 -10.72 9.09
CA GLY A 153 1.04 -12.10 9.59
C GLY A 153 0.44 -12.21 11.00
N ALA A 154 0.73 -11.25 11.88
CA ALA A 154 0.16 -11.20 13.22
C ALA A 154 -1.36 -10.93 13.17
N ILE A 155 -1.81 -9.94 12.37
CA ILE A 155 -3.23 -9.65 12.21
C ILE A 155 -3.94 -10.85 11.58
N ALA A 156 -3.37 -11.46 10.54
CA ALA A 156 -3.94 -12.61 9.86
C ALA A 156 -4.15 -13.82 10.79
N GLN A 157 -3.22 -14.07 11.73
CA GLN A 157 -3.41 -15.11 12.75
C GLN A 157 -4.59 -14.79 13.67
N VAL A 158 -4.69 -13.56 14.17
CA VAL A 158 -5.84 -13.17 15.01
C VAL A 158 -7.15 -13.29 14.23
N THR A 159 -7.15 -12.90 12.95
CA THR A 159 -8.33 -13.02 12.08
C THR A 159 -8.69 -14.49 11.81
N ARG A 160 -7.73 -15.42 11.79
CA ARG A 160 -8.00 -16.86 11.56
C ARG A 160 -8.39 -17.62 12.81
N SER A 161 -7.62 -17.49 13.89
CA SER A 161 -7.69 -18.35 15.09
C SER A 161 -7.97 -17.60 16.38
N GLY A 162 -8.17 -16.28 16.33
CA GLY A 162 -8.44 -15.42 17.50
C GLY A 162 -7.25 -15.26 18.46
N THR A 163 -6.14 -15.96 18.21
CA THR A 163 -4.94 -16.00 19.05
C THR A 163 -3.70 -15.89 18.18
N VAL A 164 -2.60 -15.39 18.75
CA VAL A 164 -1.30 -15.33 18.07
C VAL A 164 -0.38 -16.39 18.64
N ASN A 165 0.11 -17.26 17.76
CA ASN A 165 1.16 -18.19 18.06
C ASN A 165 2.48 -17.62 17.53
N LEU A 166 3.28 -17.05 18.42
CA LEU A 166 4.54 -16.38 18.05
C LEU A 166 5.54 -17.33 17.36
N ASN A 167 5.58 -18.59 17.78
CA ASN A 167 6.45 -19.60 17.17
C ASN A 167 6.00 -19.93 15.73
N HIS A 168 4.69 -20.02 15.49
CA HIS A 168 4.17 -20.15 14.12
C HIS A 168 4.45 -18.91 13.28
N LEU A 169 4.29 -17.71 13.86
CA LEU A 169 4.57 -16.44 13.18
C LEU A 169 6.03 -16.35 12.73
N ILE A 170 6.98 -16.55 13.65
CA ILE A 170 8.43 -16.48 13.37
C ILE A 170 8.85 -17.50 12.31
N ARG A 171 8.30 -18.72 12.35
CA ARG A 171 8.62 -19.75 11.35
C ARG A 171 8.07 -19.40 9.96
N ARG A 172 6.90 -18.77 9.90
CA ARG A 172 6.20 -18.46 8.64
C ARG A 172 6.56 -17.10 8.05
N VAL A 173 7.05 -16.17 8.86
CA VAL A 173 7.28 -14.79 8.40
C VAL A 173 8.29 -14.70 7.27
N TRP A 174 9.33 -15.54 7.31
CA TRP A 174 10.30 -15.65 6.21
C TRP A 174 9.64 -16.04 4.90
N ARG A 175 8.68 -16.97 4.95
CA ARG A 175 7.92 -17.38 3.76
C ARG A 175 7.01 -16.25 3.27
N TYR A 176 6.29 -15.58 4.16
CA TYR A 176 5.43 -14.43 3.79
C TYR A 176 6.26 -13.34 3.13
N TRP A 177 7.39 -12.99 3.75
CA TRP A 177 8.30 -11.99 3.24
C TRP A 177 8.86 -12.34 1.86
N LEU A 178 9.36 -13.56 1.67
CA LEU A 178 9.90 -14.00 0.38
C LEU A 178 8.83 -14.01 -0.72
N LEU A 179 7.61 -14.43 -0.42
CA LEU A 179 6.51 -14.44 -1.39
C LEU A 179 6.05 -13.03 -1.77
N ILE A 180 5.98 -12.12 -0.80
CA ILE A 180 5.60 -10.71 -1.03
C ILE A 180 6.73 -9.97 -1.76
N LEU A 181 8.00 -10.26 -1.44
CA LEU A 181 9.15 -9.74 -2.17
C LEU A 181 9.15 -10.25 -3.60
N LEU A 182 8.94 -11.56 -3.81
CA LEU A 182 8.83 -12.15 -5.15
C LEU A 182 7.67 -11.53 -5.94
N PHE A 183 6.53 -11.29 -5.30
CA PHE A 183 5.40 -10.61 -5.91
C PHE A 183 5.76 -9.17 -6.34
N GLY A 184 6.42 -8.41 -5.47
CA GLY A 184 6.89 -7.06 -5.79
C GLY A 184 7.88 -7.04 -6.97
N VAL A 185 8.85 -7.96 -6.98
CA VAL A 185 9.79 -8.12 -8.10
C VAL A 185 9.04 -8.49 -9.39
N LEU A 186 8.09 -9.41 -9.31
CA LEU A 186 7.27 -9.81 -10.47
C LEU A 186 6.49 -8.62 -11.02
N LEU A 187 5.89 -7.78 -10.16
CA LEU A 187 5.20 -6.56 -10.58
C LEU A 187 6.16 -5.60 -11.30
N ILE A 188 7.35 -5.36 -10.75
CA ILE A 188 8.36 -4.49 -11.37
C ILE A 188 8.74 -5.02 -12.76
N VAL A 189 8.98 -6.34 -12.89
CA VAL A 189 9.34 -6.97 -14.16
C VAL A 189 8.18 -6.86 -15.17
N VAL A 190 6.96 -7.21 -14.78
CA VAL A 190 5.76 -7.13 -15.65
C VAL A 190 5.51 -5.69 -16.10
N PHE A 191 5.56 -4.72 -15.17
CA PHE A 191 5.37 -3.32 -15.53
C PHE A 191 6.52 -2.75 -16.35
N SER A 192 7.74 -3.25 -16.22
CA SER A 192 8.85 -2.85 -17.09
C SER A 192 8.66 -3.39 -18.50
N ILE A 193 8.30 -4.67 -18.63
CA ILE A 193 8.08 -5.34 -19.92
C ILE A 193 6.89 -4.74 -20.68
N VAL A 194 5.81 -4.39 -19.98
CA VAL A 194 4.60 -3.81 -20.60
C VAL A 194 4.70 -2.29 -20.72
N GLY A 195 5.20 -1.62 -19.69
CA GLY A 195 5.29 -0.17 -19.61
C GLY A 195 6.27 0.41 -20.62
N LEU A 196 7.44 -0.20 -20.82
CA LEU A 196 8.44 0.30 -21.76
C LEU A 196 7.89 0.39 -23.20
N PRO A 197 7.25 -0.65 -23.79
CA PRO A 197 6.56 -0.54 -25.06
C PRO A 197 5.47 0.54 -25.10
N VAL A 198 4.69 0.69 -24.02
CA VAL A 198 3.65 1.72 -23.93
C VAL A 198 4.26 3.12 -23.96
N PHE A 199 5.32 3.36 -23.20
CA PHE A 199 6.02 4.65 -23.21
C PHE A 199 6.66 4.95 -24.56
N MET A 200 7.26 3.95 -25.21
CA MET A 200 7.78 4.10 -26.58
C MET A 200 6.67 4.44 -27.57
N LEU A 201 5.51 3.77 -27.48
CA LEU A 201 4.35 4.07 -28.32
C LEU A 201 3.84 5.50 -28.08
N VAL A 202 3.72 5.92 -26.83
CA VAL A 202 3.28 7.28 -26.47
C VAL A 202 4.26 8.32 -27.01
N ALA A 203 5.57 8.10 -26.87
CA ALA A 203 6.59 9.01 -27.40
C ALA A 203 6.53 9.12 -28.94
N LEU A 204 6.28 8.01 -29.64
CA LEU A 204 6.08 8.03 -31.10
C LEU A 204 4.81 8.78 -31.48
N LEU A 205 3.70 8.57 -30.76
CA LEU A 205 2.42 9.24 -31.03
C LEU A 205 2.47 10.74 -30.76
N GLU A 206 3.26 11.19 -29.79
CA GLU A 206 3.42 12.61 -29.45
C GLU A 206 3.93 13.44 -30.64
N ILE A 207 4.78 12.83 -31.49
CA ILE A 207 5.31 13.46 -32.71
C ILE A 207 4.19 13.80 -33.71
N PHE A 208 3.14 12.98 -33.77
CA PHE A 208 2.02 13.17 -34.70
C PHE A 208 0.89 13.98 -34.08
N SER A 209 0.51 13.66 -32.84
CA SER A 209 -0.57 14.33 -32.13
C SER A 209 -0.45 14.13 -30.61
N SER A 210 -0.18 15.22 -29.91
CA SER A 210 -0.17 15.26 -28.44
C SER A 210 -1.49 14.83 -27.81
N THR A 211 -2.62 15.05 -28.51
CA THR A 211 -3.95 14.64 -28.02
C THR A 211 -4.09 13.12 -28.02
N VAL A 212 -3.69 12.45 -29.11
CA VAL A 212 -3.77 10.99 -29.23
C VAL A 212 -2.85 10.32 -28.22
N ALA A 213 -1.61 10.81 -28.08
CA ALA A 213 -0.66 10.31 -27.10
C ALA A 213 -1.21 10.38 -25.66
N ARG A 214 -1.84 11.51 -25.28
CA ARG A 214 -2.50 11.66 -23.96
C ARG A 214 -3.66 10.67 -23.77
N PHE A 215 -4.49 10.43 -24.79
CA PHE A 215 -5.55 9.43 -24.71
C PHE A 215 -5.00 8.01 -24.50
N VAL A 216 -3.94 7.65 -25.21
CA VAL A 216 -3.27 6.34 -25.02
C VAL A 216 -2.67 6.23 -23.62
N LEU A 217 -2.02 7.29 -23.13
CA LEU A 217 -1.47 7.33 -21.78
C LEU A 217 -2.55 7.19 -20.70
N LEU A 218 -3.68 7.88 -20.86
CA LEU A 218 -4.85 7.76 -19.96
C LEU A 218 -5.43 6.34 -19.99
N GLY A 219 -5.58 5.74 -21.17
CA GLY A 219 -6.04 4.36 -21.32
C GLY A 219 -5.11 3.36 -20.66
N ALA A 220 -3.80 3.49 -20.87
CA ALA A 220 -2.78 2.66 -20.21
C ALA A 220 -2.80 2.84 -18.69
N GLY A 221 -2.93 4.08 -18.20
CA GLY A 221 -3.08 4.36 -16.77
C GLY A 221 -4.34 3.74 -16.17
N GLY A 222 -5.46 3.77 -16.89
CA GLY A 222 -6.71 3.11 -16.49
C GLY A 222 -6.57 1.58 -16.41
N LEU A 223 -5.92 0.96 -17.40
CA LEU A 223 -5.62 -0.48 -17.39
C LEU A 223 -4.67 -0.85 -16.24
N LEU A 224 -3.65 -0.02 -15.98
CA LEU A 224 -2.73 -0.21 -14.87
C LEU A 224 -3.46 -0.14 -13.52
N MET A 225 -4.29 0.87 -13.31
CA MET A 225 -5.12 0.99 -12.11
C MET A 225 -6.06 -0.21 -11.96
N TRP A 226 -6.70 -0.64 -13.05
CA TRP A 226 -7.57 -1.82 -13.06
C TRP A 226 -6.81 -3.08 -12.66
N ALA A 227 -5.60 -3.30 -13.19
CA ALA A 227 -4.76 -4.44 -12.84
C ALA A 227 -4.33 -4.39 -11.37
N LEU A 228 -3.83 -3.24 -10.89
CA LEU A 228 -3.43 -3.06 -9.49
C LEU A 228 -4.60 -3.28 -8.53
N PHE A 229 -5.80 -2.82 -8.88
CA PHE A 229 -7.01 -3.04 -8.11
C PHE A 229 -7.34 -4.53 -7.94
N HIS A 230 -7.21 -5.34 -9.00
CA HIS A 230 -7.42 -6.79 -8.93
C HIS A 230 -6.34 -7.52 -8.11
N LEU A 231 -5.16 -6.92 -7.98
CA LEU A 231 -4.04 -7.44 -7.23
C LEU A 231 -3.95 -6.91 -5.79
N PHE A 232 -4.90 -6.06 -5.37
CA PHE A 232 -4.91 -5.43 -4.06
C PHE A 232 -4.83 -6.44 -2.90
N PHE A 233 -5.52 -7.58 -3.02
CA PHE A 233 -5.58 -8.60 -1.97
C PHE A 233 -4.51 -9.69 -2.08
N VAL A 234 -3.50 -9.57 -2.95
CA VAL A 234 -2.43 -10.58 -3.05
C VAL A 234 -1.66 -10.76 -1.73
N PRO A 235 -1.25 -9.69 -1.02
CA PRO A 235 -0.62 -9.85 0.29
C PRO A 235 -1.54 -10.55 1.29
N HIS A 236 -2.83 -10.20 1.31
CA HIS A 236 -3.86 -10.81 2.16
C HIS A 236 -4.03 -12.30 1.86
N ALA A 237 -4.02 -12.68 0.58
CA ALA A 237 -4.11 -14.06 0.11
C ALA A 237 -2.93 -14.93 0.54
N ILE A 238 -1.72 -14.35 0.55
CA ILE A 238 -0.50 -15.03 1.00
C ILE A 238 -0.57 -15.30 2.51
N VAL A 239 -0.98 -14.32 3.32
CA VAL A 239 -0.98 -14.45 4.79
C VAL A 239 -2.18 -15.22 5.34
N ILE A 240 -3.37 -15.09 4.73
CA ILE A 240 -4.58 -15.81 5.17
C ILE A 240 -4.58 -17.24 4.64
N GLY A 241 -4.35 -17.43 3.33
CA GLY A 241 -4.44 -18.74 2.69
C GLY A 241 -3.18 -19.61 2.86
N GLU A 242 -2.08 -19.05 3.40
CA GLU A 242 -0.75 -19.68 3.41
C GLU A 242 -0.33 -20.26 2.04
N SER A 243 -0.88 -19.66 0.99
CA SER A 243 -0.82 -20.15 -0.38
C SER A 243 0.43 -19.63 -1.10
N ASN A 244 0.85 -20.35 -2.16
CA ASN A 244 1.95 -19.89 -3.01
C ASN A 244 1.50 -18.67 -3.85
N LEU A 245 2.46 -18.02 -4.52
CA LEU A 245 2.21 -16.76 -5.21
C LEU A 245 1.10 -16.85 -6.28
N LEU A 246 1.15 -17.86 -7.15
CA LEU A 246 0.17 -17.99 -8.25
C LEU A 246 -1.28 -18.19 -7.73
N PRO A 247 -1.54 -19.14 -6.81
CA PRO A 247 -2.85 -19.23 -6.17
C PRO A 247 -3.28 -17.94 -5.46
N ALA A 248 -2.35 -17.22 -4.82
CA ALA A 248 -2.66 -15.96 -4.15
C ALA A 248 -3.12 -14.87 -5.14
N VAL A 249 -2.43 -14.74 -6.27
CA VAL A 249 -2.81 -13.85 -7.37
C VAL A 249 -4.18 -14.22 -7.93
N TRP A 250 -4.40 -15.51 -8.19
CA TRP A 250 -5.68 -16.01 -8.68
C TRP A 250 -6.84 -15.74 -7.72
N ASN A 251 -6.65 -16.04 -6.43
CA ASN A 251 -7.66 -15.82 -5.40
C ASN A 251 -7.97 -14.33 -5.23
N SER A 252 -6.96 -13.45 -5.31
CA SER A 252 -7.18 -12.00 -5.30
C SER A 252 -8.07 -11.58 -6.48
N MET A 253 -7.74 -12.00 -7.70
CA MET A 253 -8.52 -11.65 -8.90
C MET A 253 -9.97 -12.13 -8.80
N ILE A 254 -10.21 -13.36 -8.31
CA ILE A 254 -11.57 -13.88 -8.12
C ILE A 254 -12.34 -13.06 -7.08
N VAL A 255 -11.73 -12.80 -5.92
CA VAL A 255 -12.40 -12.08 -4.83
C VAL A 255 -12.77 -10.66 -5.26
N VAL A 256 -11.83 -9.95 -5.90
CA VAL A 256 -12.06 -8.58 -6.41
C VAL A 256 -13.10 -8.60 -7.53
N GLY A 257 -12.95 -9.50 -8.53
CA GLY A 257 -13.85 -9.55 -9.68
C GLY A 257 -15.29 -9.87 -9.29
N ARG A 258 -15.52 -10.79 -8.36
CA ARG A 258 -16.86 -11.14 -7.87
C ARG A 258 -17.46 -10.10 -6.94
N ASN A 259 -16.63 -9.37 -6.19
CA ASN A 259 -17.06 -8.41 -5.18
C ASN A 259 -16.61 -6.99 -5.52
N PHE A 260 -16.63 -6.62 -6.81
CA PHE A 260 -16.03 -5.39 -7.31
C PHE A 260 -16.49 -4.15 -6.53
N TRP A 261 -17.81 -3.94 -6.43
CA TRP A 261 -18.37 -2.76 -5.78
C TRP A 261 -18.11 -2.72 -4.27
N SER A 262 -18.17 -3.86 -3.59
CA SER A 262 -17.87 -3.93 -2.16
C SER A 262 -16.38 -3.71 -1.89
N THR A 263 -15.50 -4.25 -2.76
CA THR A 263 -14.05 -4.02 -2.68
C THR A 263 -13.72 -2.55 -2.91
N LEU A 264 -14.32 -1.96 -3.95
CA LEU A 264 -14.15 -0.54 -4.26
C LEU A 264 -14.65 0.33 -3.11
N GLY A 265 -15.83 0.04 -2.57
CA GLY A 265 -16.39 0.73 -1.42
C GLY A 265 -15.50 0.63 -0.18
N LEU A 266 -14.95 -0.55 0.12
CA LEU A 266 -14.02 -0.73 1.22
C LEU A 266 -12.74 0.10 1.03
N ILE A 267 -12.13 0.05 -0.16
CA ILE A 267 -10.89 0.80 -0.45
C ILE A 267 -11.15 2.30 -0.36
N ILE A 268 -12.26 2.80 -0.91
CA ILE A 268 -12.62 4.23 -0.82
C ILE A 268 -12.83 4.63 0.64
N LEU A 269 -13.58 3.83 1.43
CA LEU A 269 -13.80 4.11 2.85
C LEU A 269 -12.49 4.10 3.64
N MET A 270 -11.60 3.13 3.40
CA MET A 270 -10.29 3.07 4.05
C MET A 270 -9.47 4.32 3.74
N ASN A 271 -9.39 4.72 2.47
CA ASN A 271 -8.66 5.92 2.06
C ASN A 271 -9.29 7.20 2.62
N LEU A 272 -10.62 7.29 2.65
CA LEU A 272 -11.34 8.44 3.21
C LEU A 272 -11.11 8.57 4.71
N ILE A 273 -11.19 7.46 5.45
CA ILE A 273 -10.91 7.44 6.89
C ILE A 273 -9.45 7.82 7.13
N GLN A 274 -8.51 7.18 6.44
CA GLN A 274 -7.09 7.43 6.64
C GLN A 274 -6.73 8.89 6.33
N SER A 275 -7.18 9.42 5.19
CA SER A 275 -6.92 10.82 4.80
C SER A 275 -7.58 11.82 5.74
N GLY A 276 -8.84 11.57 6.13
CA GLY A 276 -9.57 12.43 7.07
C GLY A 276 -8.88 12.50 8.43
N PHE A 277 -8.35 11.39 8.93
CA PHE A 277 -7.61 11.36 10.18
C PHE A 277 -6.21 11.95 10.05
N THR A 278 -5.51 11.82 8.92
CA THR A 278 -4.23 12.52 8.69
C THR A 278 -4.40 14.03 8.88
N VAL A 279 -5.46 14.63 8.32
CA VAL A 279 -5.74 16.07 8.52
C VAL A 279 -5.98 16.42 9.98
N ILE A 280 -6.69 15.57 10.72
CA ILE A 280 -6.92 15.77 12.16
C ILE A 280 -5.59 15.70 12.93
N TRP A 281 -4.75 14.72 12.61
CA TRP A 281 -3.45 14.53 13.24
C TRP A 281 -2.47 15.65 12.95
N ASP A 282 -2.44 16.19 11.73
CA ASP A 282 -1.60 17.32 11.35
C ASP A 282 -1.96 18.57 12.17
N ASN A 283 -3.25 18.87 12.30
CA ASN A 283 -3.72 20.01 13.09
C ASN A 283 -3.51 19.82 14.60
N LEU A 284 -3.49 18.57 15.08
CA LEU A 284 -3.30 18.26 16.50
C LEU A 284 -1.82 18.28 16.90
N SER A 285 -0.90 17.96 15.99
CA SER A 285 0.51 17.71 16.27
C SER A 285 1.33 19.00 16.46
N VAL A 286 0.89 19.87 17.37
CA VAL A 286 1.53 21.16 17.67
C VAL A 286 2.64 21.08 18.73
N ASN A 287 2.73 19.96 19.46
CA ASN A 287 3.76 19.72 20.47
C ASN A 287 4.04 18.21 20.64
N ALA A 288 5.17 17.86 21.28
CA ALA A 288 5.62 16.47 21.38
C ALA A 288 4.60 15.49 22.02
N PRO A 289 3.89 15.83 23.12
CA PRO A 289 2.85 14.94 23.66
C PRO A 289 1.69 14.71 22.68
N LEU A 290 1.25 15.76 21.98
CA LEU A 290 0.17 15.63 20.99
C LEU A 290 0.63 14.87 19.74
N THR A 291 1.88 15.02 19.31
CA THR A 291 2.47 14.18 18.26
C THR A 291 2.48 12.71 18.66
N ALA A 292 2.86 12.38 19.90
CA ALA A 292 2.81 11.00 20.39
C ALA A 292 1.38 10.44 20.41
N LEU A 293 0.39 11.27 20.77
CA LEU A 293 -1.02 10.90 20.70
C LEU A 293 -1.47 10.67 19.25
N SER A 294 -1.09 11.54 18.32
CA SER A 294 -1.35 11.40 16.88
C SER A 294 -0.77 10.11 16.32
N ILE A 295 0.48 9.78 16.69
CA ILE A 295 1.15 8.52 16.31
C ILE A 295 0.36 7.30 16.83
N ALA A 296 -0.01 7.30 18.11
CA ALA A 296 -0.76 6.19 18.71
C ALA A 296 -2.17 6.07 18.10
N GLY A 297 -2.86 7.19 17.87
CA GLY A 297 -4.17 7.24 17.24
C GLY A 297 -4.13 6.74 15.79
N ASN A 298 -3.15 7.17 15.00
CA ASN A 298 -2.94 6.70 13.63
C ASN A 298 -2.63 5.20 13.59
N ALA A 299 -1.76 4.71 14.47
CA ALA A 299 -1.46 3.29 14.59
C ALA A 299 -2.72 2.46 14.92
N PHE A 300 -3.59 2.94 15.80
CA PHE A 300 -4.85 2.29 16.12
C PHE A 300 -5.82 2.25 14.93
N ILE A 301 -6.06 3.40 14.28
CA ILE A 301 -6.98 3.52 13.14
C ILE A 301 -6.52 2.63 11.99
N GLY A 302 -5.25 2.73 11.64
CA GLY A 302 -4.68 1.93 10.58
C GLY A 302 -4.68 0.42 10.90
N THR A 303 -4.48 0.04 12.16
CA THR A 303 -4.62 -1.37 12.59
C THR A 303 -6.05 -1.87 12.44
N GLY A 304 -7.04 -1.05 12.81
CA GLY A 304 -8.46 -1.36 12.60
C GLY A 304 -8.80 -1.56 11.11
N LEU A 305 -8.30 -0.67 10.24
CA LEU A 305 -8.52 -0.76 8.79
C LEU A 305 -7.78 -1.95 8.15
N ALA A 306 -6.54 -2.21 8.54
CA ALA A 306 -5.79 -3.38 8.08
C ALA A 306 -6.50 -4.69 8.50
N ALA A 307 -6.95 -4.78 9.75
CA ALA A 307 -7.74 -5.91 10.23
C ALA A 307 -9.07 -6.06 9.48
N ALA A 308 -9.79 -4.95 9.22
CA ALA A 308 -11.02 -4.97 8.44
C ALA A 308 -10.78 -5.49 7.02
N SER A 309 -9.69 -5.09 6.36
CA SER A 309 -9.35 -5.58 5.03
C SER A 309 -9.06 -7.09 5.00
N LEU A 310 -8.41 -7.63 6.05
CA LEU A 310 -8.18 -9.06 6.20
C LEU A 310 -9.47 -9.83 6.51
N VAL A 311 -10.35 -9.28 7.35
CA VAL A 311 -11.69 -9.86 7.60
C VAL A 311 -12.50 -9.92 6.31
N PHE A 312 -12.55 -8.81 5.56
CA PHE A 312 -13.23 -8.74 4.27
C PHE A 312 -12.74 -9.83 3.31
N TYR A 313 -11.42 -9.92 3.13
CA TYR A 313 -10.83 -10.90 2.23
C TYR A 313 -11.15 -12.34 2.67
N ARG A 314 -10.96 -12.65 3.98
CA ARG A 314 -11.26 -13.98 4.54
C ARG A 314 -12.71 -14.37 4.26
N ASP A 315 -13.66 -13.49 4.55
CA ASP A 315 -15.08 -13.82 4.47
C ASP A 315 -15.52 -14.03 3.02
N ARG A 316 -15.03 -13.22 2.08
CA ARG A 316 -15.33 -13.39 0.65
C ARG A 316 -14.65 -14.63 0.05
N LEU A 317 -13.44 -14.95 0.50
CA LEU A 317 -12.76 -16.18 0.07
C LEU A 317 -13.51 -17.42 0.60
N ALA A 318 -13.93 -17.42 1.86
CA ALA A 318 -14.69 -18.52 2.45
C ALA A 318 -16.05 -18.73 1.76
N GLN A 319 -16.76 -17.63 1.44
CA GLN A 319 -18.01 -17.70 0.66
C GLN A 319 -17.79 -18.32 -0.72
N TRP A 320 -16.69 -17.98 -1.39
CA TRP A 320 -16.33 -18.55 -2.68
C TRP A 320 -16.02 -20.05 -2.58
N GLN A 321 -15.25 -20.46 -1.58
CA GLN A 321 -14.91 -21.87 -1.36
C GLN A 321 -16.16 -22.71 -1.04
N ALA A 322 -17.04 -22.22 -0.17
CA ALA A 322 -18.30 -22.91 0.15
C ALA A 322 -19.22 -23.07 -1.08
N TRP A 323 -19.24 -22.09 -1.98
CA TRP A 323 -19.97 -22.19 -3.24
C TRP A 323 -19.39 -23.29 -4.15
N LEU A 324 -18.05 -23.40 -4.24
CA LEU A 324 -17.40 -24.46 -5.02
C LEU A 324 -17.72 -25.85 -4.47
N GLU A 325 -17.70 -26.02 -3.16
CA GLU A 325 -18.03 -27.29 -2.50
C GLU A 325 -19.49 -27.71 -2.78
N GLN A 326 -20.43 -26.76 -2.76
CA GLN A 326 -21.84 -27.01 -3.09
C GLN A 326 -22.02 -27.43 -4.55
N VAL A 327 -21.33 -26.77 -5.48
CA VAL A 327 -21.39 -27.11 -6.91
C VAL A 327 -20.82 -28.51 -7.16
N GLN A 328 -19.70 -28.85 -6.52
CA GLN A 328 -19.10 -30.17 -6.62
C GLN A 328 -20.01 -31.26 -6.04
N ALA A 329 -20.59 -31.03 -4.85
CA ALA A 329 -21.50 -31.98 -4.22
C ALA A 329 -22.77 -32.23 -5.06
N ALA A 330 -23.30 -31.19 -5.72
CA ALA A 330 -24.44 -31.32 -6.61
C ALA A 330 -24.09 -32.11 -7.89
N GLN A 331 -22.86 -31.99 -8.40
CA GLN A 331 -22.39 -32.75 -9.55
C GLN A 331 -22.22 -34.23 -9.21
N THR A 332 -21.56 -34.55 -8.09
CA THR A 332 -21.40 -35.94 -7.65
C THR A 332 -22.74 -36.62 -7.36
N ALA A 333 -23.72 -35.89 -6.81
CA ALA A 333 -25.06 -36.44 -6.55
C ALA A 333 -25.85 -36.75 -7.84
N ASN A 334 -25.63 -35.99 -8.91
CA ASN A 334 -26.24 -36.28 -10.21
C ASN A 334 -25.57 -37.48 -10.90
N GLU A 335 -24.25 -37.65 -10.76
CA GLU A 335 -23.51 -38.80 -11.30
C GLU A 335 -23.89 -40.14 -10.61
N GLU A 336 -24.29 -40.11 -9.33
CA GLU A 336 -24.76 -41.31 -8.61
C GLU A 336 -26.22 -41.70 -8.94
N GLN A 337 -26.98 -40.83 -9.62
CA GLN A 337 -28.37 -41.07 -10.01
C GLN A 337 -28.53 -41.58 -11.46
N GLU A 338 -27.45 -41.55 -12.26
CA GLU A 338 -27.38 -42.13 -13.62
C GLU A 338 -26.81 -43.55 -13.61
#